data_AF-A0A454CUV3-F1
#
_entry.id   AF-A0A454CUV3-F1
#
_cell.length_a   1.000
_cell.length_b   1.000
_cell.length_c   1.000
_cell.angle_alpha   90.00
_cell.angle_beta   90.00
_cell.angle_gamma   90.00
#
_symmetry.space_group_name_H-M   'P 1'
#
loop_
_entity.id
_entity.type
_entity.pdbx_description
1 polymer ?
#
loop_
_entity_poly.entity_id
_entity_poly.type
_entity_poly.pdbx_seq_one_letter_code
_entity_poly.pdbx_strand_id
1 'polypeptide(L)'
;MRSLIRKMASQEWRVSKHEWQLCPRGFGHVIYKLATPEHIYHLVVFCDEIADEERNDRVIAEKWDVTFALVKGEVNVELLEQLRANVPLQEAGRNPNNVLVLARANKSVRVFEHIVNALSKGEQPEPSELAEVGYILRTTAVYGNGKFGIADFKLLENNPDFNQSFSAQMCAVYMLREFSLDWVHYLAAKKGGDNAVALHKGLQRYLGVGNATGLGMAPYLINHPCIVDQWMTSRERAIANVLAMPCESTELELPLKALLKKAQRHLEQVITINEHQDQLNHQAIADLQALQINLNALMAEHSNWASLIKQTTTMSLEAQEILTSCLIELYPSLVDEFENQMNTDESLSIPGGKSVQDVLQILESKYRWSIDADYTLPENNYWFWYRSQDKEEPRLGIRGEEIGEERELPLDIGRQVNRLYHALQTCQPETSLAEFLLQHPQYRAITRRVWTLGNREMGDIQMNVLREDALPMHLLRCKLAIFGATKFDPRSDRWVRVTFFQGAPLLDEIQDPRFSDTWIFPTMPEREEIAQSDNQKITGGFAL
;
A
#
# COMPACT_ATOMS: atom_id res chain seq x y z
N MET A 1 1.21 3.37 6.44
CA MET A 1 1.39 2.37 7.52
C MET A 1 2.09 2.95 8.74
N ARG A 2 3.27 3.57 8.59
CA ARG A 2 4.05 4.14 9.71
C ARG A 2 3.31 5.25 10.47
N SER A 3 2.69 6.19 9.75
CA SER A 3 1.83 7.22 10.34
C SER A 3 0.73 6.64 11.24
N LEU A 4 0.10 5.54 10.83
CA LEU A 4 -0.90 4.84 11.64
C LEU A 4 -0.28 4.28 12.93
N ILE A 5 0.88 3.62 12.86
CA ILE A 5 1.55 3.07 14.05
C ILE A 5 1.97 4.20 15.01
N ARG A 6 2.53 5.30 14.49
CA ARG A 6 2.83 6.49 15.29
C ARG A 6 1.60 7.07 15.97
N LYS A 7 0.47 7.13 15.25
CA LYS A 7 -0.81 7.60 15.81
C LYS A 7 -1.33 6.65 16.89
N MET A 8 -1.28 5.35 16.66
CA MET A 8 -1.63 4.33 17.67
C MET A 8 -0.78 4.48 18.93
N ALA A 9 0.52 4.73 18.76
CA ALA A 9 1.44 5.01 19.86
C ALA A 9 1.04 6.30 20.60
N SER A 10 1.09 7.45 19.92
CA SER A 10 0.89 8.77 20.53
C SER A 10 -0.48 8.97 21.17
N GLN A 11 -1.51 8.29 20.67
CA GLN A 11 -2.87 8.36 21.20
C GLN A 11 -3.23 7.18 22.12
N GLU A 12 -2.25 6.35 22.50
CA GLU A 12 -2.43 5.23 23.41
C GLU A 12 -3.55 4.25 22.99
N TRP A 13 -3.69 3.97 21.69
CA TRP A 13 -4.69 3.02 21.20
C TRP A 13 -4.42 1.64 21.78
N ARG A 14 -5.50 0.95 22.17
CA ARG A 14 -5.41 -0.38 22.81
C ARG A 14 -6.14 -1.41 22.00
N VAL A 15 -5.45 -2.49 21.66
CA VAL A 15 -6.04 -3.67 21.04
C VAL A 15 -6.07 -4.80 22.08
N SER A 16 -7.21 -5.47 22.19
CA SER A 16 -7.41 -6.58 23.13
C SER A 16 -8.17 -7.72 22.45
N LYS A 17 -7.88 -8.96 22.86
CA LYS A 17 -8.63 -10.16 22.46
C LYS A 17 -9.98 -10.13 23.18
N HIS A 18 -11.05 -9.83 22.45
CA HIS A 18 -12.39 -9.68 23.02
C HIS A 18 -13.11 -11.02 23.13
N GLU A 19 -13.05 -11.83 22.07
CA GLU A 19 -13.69 -13.14 22.01
C GLU A 19 -12.82 -14.10 21.20
N TRP A 20 -12.65 -15.35 21.67
CA TRP A 20 -11.85 -16.38 20.99
C TRP A 20 -12.61 -17.71 20.92
N GLN A 21 -13.29 -17.94 19.79
CA GLN A 21 -14.13 -19.13 19.57
C GLN A 21 -13.57 -19.99 18.43
N LEU A 22 -12.30 -20.41 18.57
CA LEU A 22 -11.68 -21.38 17.66
C LEU A 22 -11.72 -22.79 18.23
N CYS A 23 -12.14 -23.76 17.43
CA CYS A 23 -12.02 -25.17 17.79
C CYS A 23 -10.54 -25.60 17.86
N PRO A 24 -10.19 -26.80 18.38
CA PRO A 24 -8.80 -27.26 18.46
C PRO A 24 -8.06 -27.34 17.11
N ARG A 25 -8.80 -27.38 16.00
CA ARG A 25 -8.26 -27.36 14.63
C ARG A 25 -8.04 -25.94 14.09
N GLY A 26 -8.44 -24.91 14.83
CA GLY A 26 -8.26 -23.50 14.49
C GLY A 26 -9.38 -22.88 13.65
N PHE A 27 -10.56 -23.50 13.58
CA PHE A 27 -11.72 -23.00 12.82
C PHE A 27 -12.77 -22.39 13.75
N GLY A 28 -13.48 -21.37 13.29
CA GLY A 28 -14.47 -20.62 14.08
C GLY A 28 -14.32 -19.12 13.88
N HIS A 29 -14.41 -18.34 14.94
CA HIS A 29 -14.21 -16.89 14.86
C HIS A 29 -13.43 -16.30 16.05
N VAL A 30 -12.84 -15.14 15.81
CA VAL A 30 -12.13 -14.33 16.81
C VAL A 30 -12.54 -12.89 16.66
N ILE A 31 -12.67 -12.18 17.78
CA ILE A 31 -12.96 -10.74 17.80
C ILE A 31 -11.86 -10.03 18.57
N TYR A 32 -11.22 -9.05 17.93
CA TYR A 32 -10.35 -8.08 18.60
C TYR A 32 -11.10 -6.78 18.81
N LYS A 33 -10.98 -6.19 20.00
CA LYS A 33 -11.47 -4.86 20.31
C LYS A 33 -10.32 -3.86 20.22
N LEU A 34 -10.47 -2.87 19.35
CA LEU A 34 -9.63 -1.69 19.25
C LEU A 34 -10.34 -0.52 19.95
N ALA A 35 -9.74 0.00 21.02
CA ALA A 35 -10.18 1.21 21.69
C ALA A 35 -9.22 2.37 21.34
N THR A 36 -9.79 3.44 20.80
CA THR A 36 -9.11 4.73 20.61
C THR A 36 -9.64 5.74 21.65
N PRO A 37 -9.08 6.95 21.75
CA PRO A 37 -9.64 8.00 22.60
C PRO A 37 -11.09 8.38 22.23
N GLU A 38 -11.46 8.21 20.96
CA GLU A 38 -12.71 8.74 20.40
C GLU A 38 -13.76 7.65 20.15
N HIS A 39 -13.34 6.43 19.81
CA HIS A 39 -14.24 5.37 19.39
C HIS A 39 -13.76 3.97 19.77
N ILE A 40 -14.70 3.03 19.65
CA ILE A 40 -14.45 1.60 19.73
C ILE A 40 -14.68 0.98 18.35
N TYR A 41 -13.79 0.07 17.99
CA TYR A 41 -13.87 -0.72 16.77
C TYR A 41 -13.66 -2.20 17.10
N HIS A 42 -14.21 -3.08 16.27
CA HIS A 42 -13.97 -4.51 16.34
C HIS A 42 -13.45 -5.05 15.03
N LEU A 43 -12.36 -5.83 15.09
CA LEU A 43 -11.98 -6.71 13.99
C LEU A 43 -12.60 -8.08 14.25
N VAL A 44 -13.58 -8.46 13.43
CA VAL A 44 -14.19 -9.80 13.45
C VAL A 44 -13.50 -10.64 12.40
N VAL A 45 -12.95 -11.79 12.80
CA VAL A 45 -12.18 -12.70 11.95
C VAL A 45 -12.88 -14.06 11.92
N PHE A 46 -13.25 -14.53 10.74
CA PHE A 46 -13.81 -15.86 10.50
C PHE A 46 -12.74 -16.77 9.90
N CYS A 47 -12.59 -17.97 10.46
CA CYS A 47 -11.58 -18.95 10.07
C CYS A 47 -12.27 -20.23 9.60
N ASP A 48 -12.19 -20.49 8.30
CA ASP A 48 -12.93 -21.57 7.64
C ASP A 48 -12.02 -22.76 7.31
N GLU A 49 -12.62 -23.95 7.30
CA GLU A 49 -11.96 -25.15 6.78
C GLU A 49 -12.16 -25.23 5.27
N ILE A 50 -11.05 -25.37 4.55
CA ILE A 50 -11.02 -25.44 3.09
C ILE A 50 -10.12 -26.60 2.69
N ALA A 51 -10.56 -27.37 1.69
CA ALA A 51 -9.76 -28.42 1.09
C ALA A 51 -8.57 -27.83 0.31
N ASP A 52 -7.45 -28.54 0.23
CA ASP A 52 -6.23 -28.04 -0.42
C ASP A 52 -6.47 -27.66 -1.88
N GLU A 53 -7.31 -28.40 -2.59
CA GLU A 53 -7.66 -28.19 -3.99
C GLU A 53 -8.56 -26.96 -4.20
N GLU A 54 -9.26 -26.50 -3.16
CA GLU A 54 -10.12 -25.32 -3.19
C GLU A 54 -9.35 -24.03 -2.86
N ARG A 55 -8.11 -24.13 -2.36
CA ARG A 55 -7.27 -22.96 -2.07
C ARG A 55 -6.75 -22.34 -3.35
N ASN A 56 -7.28 -21.16 -3.67
CA ASN A 56 -6.81 -20.37 -4.79
C ASN A 56 -6.35 -18.99 -4.33
N ASP A 57 -5.14 -18.65 -4.76
CA ASP A 57 -4.44 -17.42 -4.42
C ASP A 57 -4.86 -16.21 -5.25
N ARG A 58 -5.83 -16.39 -6.15
CA ARG A 58 -6.41 -15.36 -7.02
C ARG A 58 -7.64 -14.73 -6.38
N VAL A 59 -7.91 -13.48 -6.74
CA VAL A 59 -9.13 -12.75 -6.35
C VAL A 59 -10.42 -13.50 -6.74
N ILE A 60 -10.38 -14.25 -7.83
CA ILE A 60 -11.54 -15.02 -8.34
C ILE A 60 -11.91 -16.24 -7.51
N ALA A 61 -11.15 -16.55 -6.44
CA ALA A 61 -11.50 -17.64 -5.53
C ALA A 61 -12.91 -17.44 -4.94
N GLU A 62 -13.50 -18.52 -4.42
CA GLU A 62 -14.79 -18.50 -3.75
C GLU A 62 -14.69 -18.81 -2.25
N LYS A 63 -13.54 -19.33 -1.81
CA LYS A 63 -13.26 -19.69 -0.42
C LYS A 63 -11.87 -19.18 -0.02
N TRP A 64 -11.73 -18.77 1.23
CA TRP A 64 -10.48 -18.26 1.82
C TRP A 64 -10.31 -18.75 3.25
N ASP A 65 -9.08 -19.08 3.66
CA ASP A 65 -8.84 -19.59 5.02
C ASP A 65 -9.34 -18.61 6.09
N VAL A 66 -9.30 -17.31 5.76
CA VAL A 66 -9.75 -16.23 6.63
C VAL A 66 -10.55 -15.19 5.86
N THR A 67 -11.70 -14.79 6.40
CA THR A 67 -12.38 -13.54 6.03
C THR A 67 -12.55 -12.66 7.25
N PHE A 68 -12.53 -11.34 7.08
CA PHE A 68 -12.59 -10.44 8.22
C PHE A 68 -13.24 -9.10 7.90
N ALA A 69 -13.79 -8.49 8.93
CA ALA A 69 -14.44 -7.19 8.86
C ALA A 69 -13.98 -6.28 10.01
N LEU A 70 -13.67 -5.02 9.70
CA LEU A 70 -13.46 -3.96 10.71
C LEU A 70 -14.76 -3.19 10.87
N VAL A 71 -15.31 -3.17 12.08
CA VAL A 71 -16.62 -2.60 12.40
C VAL A 71 -16.43 -1.42 13.34
N LYS A 72 -17.15 -0.32 13.09
CA LYS A 72 -17.28 0.79 14.03
C LYS A 72 -18.38 0.49 15.05
N GLY A 73 -18.03 0.50 16.34
CA GLY A 73 -18.93 0.20 17.45
C GLY A 73 -18.82 -1.23 17.98
N GLU A 74 -19.69 -1.56 18.94
CA GLU A 74 -19.78 -2.88 19.55
C GLU A 74 -20.39 -3.91 18.58
N VAL A 75 -19.96 -5.17 18.68
CA VAL A 75 -20.50 -6.29 17.91
C VAL A 75 -21.36 -7.14 18.83
N ASN A 76 -22.68 -6.98 18.74
CA ASN A 76 -23.62 -7.85 19.43
C ASN A 76 -23.83 -9.17 18.66
N VAL A 77 -24.51 -10.13 19.28
CA VAL A 77 -24.76 -11.46 18.68
C VAL A 77 -25.48 -11.37 17.34
N GLU A 78 -26.46 -10.47 17.22
CA GLU A 78 -27.21 -10.29 15.96
C GLU A 78 -26.29 -9.83 14.82
N LEU A 79 -25.45 -8.81 15.08
CA LEU A 79 -24.49 -8.31 14.11
C LEU A 79 -23.43 -9.37 13.79
N LEU A 80 -22.93 -10.12 14.77
CA LEU A 80 -21.98 -11.20 14.54
C LEU A 80 -22.54 -12.25 13.57
N GLU A 81 -23.78 -12.68 13.76
CA GLU A 81 -24.42 -13.67 12.89
C GLU A 81 -24.72 -13.10 11.49
N GLN A 82 -25.08 -11.81 11.39
CA GLN A 82 -25.19 -11.14 10.09
C GLN A 82 -23.84 -11.11 9.36
N LEU A 83 -22.75 -10.76 10.05
CA LEU A 83 -21.40 -10.75 9.49
C LEU A 83 -20.98 -12.16 9.06
N ARG A 84 -21.22 -13.17 9.89
CA ARG A 84 -20.92 -14.58 9.57
C ARG A 84 -21.59 -15.03 8.28
N ALA A 85 -22.85 -14.64 8.09
CA ALA A 85 -23.62 -15.00 6.90
C ALA A 85 -23.20 -14.23 5.63
N ASN A 86 -22.61 -13.03 5.75
CA ASN A 86 -22.42 -12.12 4.61
C ASN A 86 -20.97 -11.80 4.26
N VAL A 87 -20.05 -11.76 5.24
CA VAL A 87 -18.64 -11.43 5.01
C VAL A 87 -17.97 -12.46 4.08
N PRO A 88 -18.17 -13.78 4.23
CA PRO A 88 -17.61 -14.77 3.32
C PRO A 88 -18.14 -14.67 1.88
N LEU A 89 -19.36 -14.17 1.69
CA LEU A 89 -20.02 -14.09 0.37
C LEU A 89 -19.47 -12.98 -0.55
N GLN A 90 -18.71 -12.02 0.00
CA GLN A 90 -18.06 -10.94 -0.75
C GLN A 90 -19.05 -10.18 -1.67
N GLU A 91 -18.91 -10.29 -2.99
CA GLU A 91 -19.76 -9.64 -3.98
C GLU A 91 -21.27 -9.94 -3.78
N ALA A 92 -21.59 -11.16 -3.35
CA ALA A 92 -22.96 -11.62 -3.13
C ALA A 92 -23.51 -11.26 -1.74
N GLY A 93 -22.63 -10.92 -0.79
CA GLY A 93 -23.01 -10.56 0.58
C GLY A 93 -23.46 -9.12 0.72
N ARG A 94 -24.24 -8.82 1.77
CA ARG A 94 -24.61 -7.44 2.13
C ARG A 94 -24.32 -7.19 3.59
N ASN A 95 -23.62 -6.10 3.87
CA ASN A 95 -23.13 -5.77 5.19
C ASN A 95 -23.68 -4.41 5.64
N PRO A 96 -23.81 -4.16 6.95
CA PRO A 96 -24.32 -2.89 7.44
C PRO A 96 -23.30 -1.75 7.28
N ASN A 97 -23.81 -0.52 7.27
CA ASN A 97 -23.03 0.70 7.00
C ASN A 97 -22.03 1.07 8.13
N ASN A 98 -21.98 0.33 9.22
CA ASN A 98 -20.94 0.46 10.25
C ASN A 98 -19.75 -0.48 10.04
N VAL A 99 -19.81 -1.38 9.05
CA VAL A 99 -18.63 -2.12 8.57
C VAL A 99 -17.79 -1.15 7.75
N LEU A 100 -16.55 -0.90 8.18
CA LEU A 100 -15.63 0.02 7.52
C LEU A 100 -14.74 -0.68 6.48
N VAL A 101 -14.34 -1.92 6.80
CA VAL A 101 -13.43 -2.72 5.98
C VAL A 101 -14.00 -4.12 5.87
N LEU A 102 -13.91 -4.70 4.68
CA LEU A 102 -14.17 -6.11 4.43
C LEU A 102 -13.02 -6.68 3.62
N ALA A 103 -12.47 -7.79 4.07
CA ALA A 103 -11.26 -8.35 3.48
C ALA A 103 -11.18 -9.87 3.64
N ARG A 104 -10.19 -10.44 2.96
CA ARG A 104 -10.00 -11.89 2.86
C ARG A 104 -8.52 -12.24 2.70
N ALA A 105 -8.12 -13.37 3.27
CA ALA A 105 -6.74 -13.83 3.29
C ALA A 105 -6.63 -15.36 3.26
N ASN A 106 -5.53 -15.84 2.69
CA ASN A 106 -5.14 -17.25 2.70
C ASN A 106 -3.90 -17.46 3.54
N LYS A 107 -3.72 -18.68 4.04
CA LYS A 107 -2.47 -19.10 4.68
C LYS A 107 -1.36 -19.21 3.63
N SER A 108 -0.17 -18.76 4.00
CA SER A 108 1.05 -19.30 3.39
C SER A 108 1.28 -20.71 3.96
N VAL A 109 0.68 -21.73 3.35
CA VAL A 109 0.58 -23.08 3.93
C VAL A 109 1.92 -23.60 4.44
N ARG A 110 2.98 -23.53 3.62
CA ARG A 110 4.33 -23.98 4.00
C ARG A 110 4.87 -23.27 5.24
N VAL A 111 4.80 -21.94 5.28
CA VAL A 111 5.30 -21.15 6.42
C VAL A 111 4.45 -21.37 7.66
N PHE A 112 3.14 -21.42 7.48
CA PHE A 112 2.17 -21.62 8.55
C PHE A 112 2.44 -22.95 9.27
N GLU A 113 2.53 -24.04 8.52
CA GLU A 113 2.80 -25.38 9.06
C GLU A 113 4.19 -25.48 9.68
N HIS A 114 5.21 -24.89 9.04
CA HIS A 114 6.57 -24.88 9.57
C HIS A 114 6.63 -24.22 10.96
N ILE A 115 6.03 -23.04 11.11
CA ILE A 115 5.97 -22.33 12.39
C ILE A 115 5.21 -23.16 13.43
N VAL A 116 3.99 -23.62 13.12
CA VAL A 116 3.19 -24.41 14.07
C VAL A 116 3.92 -25.67 14.51
N ASN A 117 4.58 -26.37 13.58
CA ASN A 117 5.33 -27.59 13.87
C ASN A 117 6.54 -27.34 14.77
N ALA A 118 7.38 -26.35 14.44
CA ALA A 118 8.55 -26.01 15.25
C ALA A 118 8.15 -25.61 16.67
N LEU A 119 7.22 -24.65 16.79
CA LEU A 119 6.78 -24.13 18.08
C LEU A 119 6.13 -25.21 18.95
N SER A 120 5.37 -26.15 18.36
CA SER A 120 4.75 -27.26 19.09
C SER A 120 5.76 -28.24 19.71
N LYS A 121 6.99 -28.28 19.20
CA LYS A 121 8.08 -29.12 19.72
C LYS A 121 8.97 -28.39 20.72
N GLY A 122 8.73 -27.11 20.96
CA GLY A 122 9.60 -26.27 21.78
C GLY A 122 10.80 -25.68 21.01
N GLU A 123 10.71 -25.63 19.68
CA GLU A 123 11.79 -25.18 18.79
C GLU A 123 11.39 -23.89 18.06
N GLN A 124 12.37 -23.09 17.64
CA GLN A 124 12.14 -21.94 16.76
C GLN A 124 12.24 -22.36 15.28
N PRO A 125 11.43 -21.80 14.37
CA PRO A 125 11.51 -22.11 12.94
C PRO A 125 12.81 -21.56 12.31
N GLU A 126 13.30 -22.25 11.28
CA GLU A 126 14.48 -21.80 10.51
C GLU A 126 14.23 -20.43 9.83
N PRO A 127 15.05 -19.39 10.11
CA PRO A 127 14.82 -18.04 9.59
C PRO A 127 14.79 -17.96 8.05
N SER A 128 15.64 -18.73 7.36
CA SER A 128 15.71 -18.72 5.89
C SER A 128 14.38 -19.14 5.24
N GLU A 129 13.67 -20.09 5.84
CA GLU A 129 12.35 -20.51 5.33
C GLU A 129 11.30 -19.42 5.51
N LEU A 130 11.42 -18.59 6.55
CA LEU A 130 10.57 -17.43 6.74
C LEU A 130 10.91 -16.28 5.77
N ALA A 131 12.19 -16.11 5.40
CA ALA A 131 12.65 -15.06 4.48
C ALA A 131 12.08 -15.21 3.06
N GLU A 132 11.91 -16.45 2.60
CA GLU A 132 11.37 -16.77 1.26
C GLU A 132 9.97 -16.16 1.04
N VAL A 133 9.15 -16.10 2.08
CA VAL A 133 7.76 -15.63 1.98
C VAL A 133 7.51 -14.34 2.78
N GLY A 134 7.94 -14.28 4.04
CA GLY A 134 7.87 -13.08 4.88
C GLY A 134 6.50 -12.82 5.54
N TYR A 135 5.55 -13.76 5.47
CA TYR A 135 4.22 -13.62 6.08
C TYR A 135 3.56 -14.97 6.40
N ILE A 136 2.67 -14.96 7.39
CA ILE A 136 1.81 -16.11 7.75
C ILE A 136 0.52 -16.09 6.92
N LEU A 137 -0.11 -14.92 6.82
CA LEU A 137 -1.31 -14.68 6.04
C LEU A 137 -1.03 -13.75 4.87
N ARG A 138 -1.71 -14.01 3.76
CA ARG A 138 -1.68 -13.18 2.57
C ARG A 138 -3.08 -12.70 2.24
N THR A 139 -3.28 -11.40 2.28
CA THR A 139 -4.52 -10.77 1.81
C THR A 139 -4.63 -10.87 0.30
N THR A 140 -5.78 -11.31 -0.20
CA THR A 140 -6.09 -11.29 -1.64
C THR A 140 -6.86 -10.03 -2.02
N ALA A 141 -7.59 -9.44 -1.07
CA ALA A 141 -8.21 -8.14 -1.22
C ALA A 141 -8.51 -7.49 0.13
N VAL A 142 -8.50 -6.16 0.14
CA VAL A 142 -8.90 -5.32 1.28
C VAL A 142 -9.80 -4.22 0.74
N TYR A 143 -11.09 -4.28 1.05
CA TYR A 143 -12.11 -3.39 0.50
C TYR A 143 -12.62 -2.40 1.54
N GLY A 144 -13.05 -1.23 1.04
CA GLY A 144 -13.74 -0.18 1.79
C GLY A 144 -14.57 0.66 0.82
N ASN A 145 -15.00 1.84 1.27
CA ASN A 145 -15.62 2.86 0.42
C ASN A 145 -16.84 2.35 -0.38
N GLY A 146 -17.87 1.88 0.34
CA GLY A 146 -19.14 1.48 -0.28
C GLY A 146 -19.17 0.09 -0.91
N LYS A 147 -18.00 -0.52 -1.15
CA LYS A 147 -17.93 -1.84 -1.82
C LYS A 147 -18.64 -2.91 -0.98
N PHE A 148 -19.50 -3.70 -1.62
CA PHE A 148 -20.33 -4.73 -0.96
C PHE A 148 -21.35 -4.18 0.06
N GLY A 149 -21.69 -2.89 -0.05
CA GLY A 149 -22.65 -2.23 0.84
C GLY A 149 -22.07 -1.81 2.19
N ILE A 150 -20.74 -1.91 2.38
CA ILE A 150 -20.06 -1.39 3.59
C ILE A 150 -20.01 0.14 3.57
N ALA A 151 -19.51 0.75 4.65
CA ALA A 151 -19.41 2.20 4.79
C ALA A 151 -18.74 2.90 3.59
N ASP A 152 -19.35 3.99 3.12
CA ASP A 152 -18.73 4.94 2.19
C ASP A 152 -17.60 5.71 2.90
N PHE A 153 -16.54 6.06 2.17
CA PHE A 153 -15.45 6.87 2.69
C PHE A 153 -15.93 8.24 3.18
N LYS A 154 -17.06 8.76 2.69
CA LYS A 154 -17.66 10.01 3.20
C LYS A 154 -17.90 10.00 4.71
N LEU A 155 -18.18 8.83 5.30
CA LEU A 155 -18.33 8.67 6.75
C LEU A 155 -17.01 8.76 7.52
N LEU A 156 -15.88 8.58 6.83
CA LEU A 156 -14.53 8.62 7.39
C LEU A 156 -13.86 9.99 7.25
N GLU A 157 -14.32 10.85 6.34
CA GLU A 157 -13.68 12.16 6.05
C GLU A 157 -13.41 13.00 7.31
N ASN A 158 -14.34 13.00 8.27
CA ASN A 158 -14.21 13.70 9.55
C ASN A 158 -13.99 12.75 10.75
N ASN A 159 -13.67 11.48 10.51
CA ASN A 159 -13.42 10.52 11.58
C ASN A 159 -12.03 10.80 12.19
N PRO A 160 -11.95 11.09 13.51
CA PRO A 160 -10.69 11.48 14.15
C PRO A 160 -9.66 10.34 14.15
N ASP A 161 -10.08 9.07 14.03
CA ASP A 161 -9.21 7.90 14.01
C ASP A 161 -8.74 7.58 12.59
N PHE A 162 -9.66 7.62 11.60
CA PHE A 162 -9.45 7.08 10.25
C PHE A 162 -9.78 8.05 9.10
N ASN A 163 -9.52 9.34 9.28
CA ASN A 163 -9.74 10.34 8.22
C ASN A 163 -8.79 10.21 7.02
N GLN A 164 -7.59 9.65 7.19
CA GLN A 164 -6.63 9.48 6.09
C GLN A 164 -7.07 8.37 5.11
N SER A 165 -6.82 8.58 3.81
CA SER A 165 -7.04 7.58 2.77
C SER A 165 -6.42 6.23 3.17
N PHE A 166 -7.21 5.15 3.09
CA PHE A 166 -6.81 3.76 3.41
C PHE A 166 -6.42 3.47 4.88
N SER A 167 -6.54 4.43 5.81
CA SER A 167 -6.09 4.24 7.20
C SER A 167 -6.86 3.13 7.95
N ALA A 168 -8.18 3.04 7.78
CA ALA A 168 -8.99 1.96 8.35
C ALA A 168 -8.58 0.59 7.78
N GLN A 169 -8.32 0.50 6.48
CA GLN A 169 -7.87 -0.71 5.80
C GLN A 169 -6.51 -1.16 6.31
N MET A 170 -5.56 -0.22 6.45
CA MET A 170 -4.24 -0.51 7.00
C MET A 170 -4.32 -0.94 8.47
N CYS A 171 -5.23 -0.37 9.26
CA CYS A 171 -5.49 -0.81 10.64
C CYS A 171 -6.01 -2.24 10.70
N ALA A 172 -6.99 -2.59 9.86
CA ALA A 172 -7.50 -3.94 9.77
C ALA A 172 -6.40 -4.96 9.38
N VAL A 173 -5.52 -4.58 8.44
CA VAL A 173 -4.37 -5.42 8.03
C VAL A 173 -3.34 -5.56 9.16
N TYR A 174 -3.05 -4.51 9.92
CA TYR A 174 -2.15 -4.58 11.07
C TYR A 174 -2.71 -5.49 12.17
N MET A 175 -4.00 -5.38 12.48
CA MET A 175 -4.64 -6.28 13.44
C MET A 175 -4.73 -7.73 12.92
N LEU A 176 -4.89 -7.94 11.61
CA LEU A 176 -4.80 -9.27 10.99
C LEU A 176 -3.41 -9.88 11.15
N ARG A 177 -2.35 -9.06 11.10
CA ARG A 177 -0.97 -9.51 11.38
C ARG A 177 -0.87 -10.12 12.77
N GLU A 178 -1.37 -9.40 13.77
CA GLU A 178 -1.40 -9.91 15.15
C GLU A 178 -2.18 -11.22 15.22
N PHE A 179 -3.39 -11.25 14.65
CA PHE A 179 -4.19 -12.47 14.61
C PHE A 179 -3.41 -13.65 14.01
N SER A 180 -2.64 -13.42 12.95
CA SER A 180 -1.86 -14.50 12.33
C SER A 180 -0.80 -15.10 13.26
N LEU A 181 -0.18 -14.28 14.12
CA LEU A 181 0.79 -14.70 15.13
C LEU A 181 0.07 -15.47 16.25
N ASP A 182 -1.03 -14.92 16.76
CA ASP A 182 -1.86 -15.55 17.78
C ASP A 182 -2.40 -16.90 17.31
N TRP A 183 -2.76 -17.02 16.03
CA TRP A 183 -3.32 -18.24 15.47
C TRP A 183 -2.29 -19.38 15.41
N VAL A 184 -1.06 -19.09 14.97
CA VAL A 184 0.01 -20.10 14.97
C VAL A 184 0.42 -20.49 16.39
N HIS A 185 0.42 -19.54 17.34
CA HIS A 185 0.64 -19.85 18.75
C HIS A 185 -0.47 -20.73 19.33
N TYR A 186 -1.74 -20.41 19.05
CA TYR A 186 -2.88 -21.22 19.50
C TYR A 186 -2.77 -22.68 19.02
N LEU A 187 -2.49 -22.87 17.73
CA LEU A 187 -2.35 -24.21 17.14
C LEU A 187 -1.11 -24.95 17.66
N ALA A 188 0.01 -24.25 17.84
CA ALA A 188 1.21 -24.82 18.43
C ALA A 188 0.94 -25.30 19.86
N ALA A 189 0.23 -24.52 20.68
CA ALA A 189 -0.18 -24.90 22.03
C ALA A 189 -1.14 -26.10 22.03
N LYS A 190 -2.13 -26.13 21.12
CA LYS A 190 -3.05 -27.28 21.00
C LYS A 190 -2.34 -28.56 20.56
N LYS A 191 -1.30 -28.44 19.74
CA LYS A 191 -0.52 -29.59 19.24
C LYS A 191 0.56 -30.06 20.23
N GLY A 192 1.28 -29.13 20.84
CA GLY A 192 2.47 -29.38 21.66
C GLY A 192 2.21 -29.47 23.16
N GLY A 193 1.07 -28.98 23.65
CA GLY A 193 0.78 -28.88 25.07
C GLY A 193 1.85 -28.06 25.80
N ASP A 194 2.37 -28.61 26.90
CA ASP A 194 3.38 -27.93 27.74
C ASP A 194 4.74 -27.72 27.04
N ASN A 195 5.00 -28.42 25.94
CA ASN A 195 6.23 -28.25 25.15
C ASN A 195 6.17 -27.02 24.24
N ALA A 196 4.99 -26.45 24.01
CA ALA A 196 4.83 -25.38 23.04
C ALA A 196 5.49 -24.07 23.52
N VAL A 197 6.22 -23.42 22.61
CA VAL A 197 6.94 -22.16 22.88
C VAL A 197 6.42 -21.02 21.99
N ALA A 198 6.60 -19.79 22.44
CA ALA A 198 6.27 -18.60 21.66
C ALA A 198 7.32 -18.38 20.55
N LEU A 199 6.87 -17.84 19.42
CA LEU A 199 7.77 -17.41 18.35
C LEU A 199 8.69 -16.29 18.85
N HIS A 200 9.96 -16.34 18.51
CA HIS A 200 10.92 -15.30 18.87
C HIS A 200 10.43 -13.91 18.40
N LYS A 201 10.45 -12.90 19.28
CA LYS A 201 9.90 -11.56 18.98
C LYS A 201 10.53 -10.91 17.74
N GLY A 202 11.83 -11.13 17.49
CA GLY A 202 12.48 -10.67 16.26
C GLY A 202 11.88 -11.29 14.99
N LEU A 203 11.50 -12.57 15.04
CA LEU A 203 10.83 -13.25 13.92
C LEU A 203 9.38 -12.78 13.78
N GLN A 204 8.68 -12.56 14.90
CA GLN A 204 7.33 -11.97 14.89
C GLN A 204 7.35 -10.58 14.23
N ARG A 205 8.33 -9.74 14.57
CA ARG A 205 8.54 -8.43 13.92
C ARG A 205 8.83 -8.58 12.42
N TYR A 206 9.72 -9.50 12.06
CA TYR A 206 10.07 -9.74 10.65
C TYR A 206 8.89 -10.20 9.80
N LEU A 207 7.92 -10.93 10.37
CA LEU A 207 6.74 -11.37 9.64
C LEU A 207 5.75 -10.22 9.48
N GLY A 208 5.32 -9.96 8.24
CA GLY A 208 4.24 -9.02 7.93
C GLY A 208 2.99 -9.73 7.43
N VAL A 209 2.16 -9.00 6.68
CA VAL A 209 1.01 -9.54 5.96
C VAL A 209 1.27 -9.42 4.47
N GLY A 210 1.28 -10.55 3.77
CA GLY A 210 1.43 -10.55 2.33
C GLY A 210 0.24 -9.89 1.65
N ASN A 211 0.48 -9.29 0.49
CA ASN A 211 -0.57 -8.80 -0.39
C ASN A 211 -0.17 -9.04 -1.86
N ALA A 212 -1.15 -9.44 -2.68
CA ALA A 212 -1.02 -9.44 -4.12
C ALA A 212 -1.85 -8.29 -4.70
N THR A 213 -1.17 -7.27 -5.22
CA THR A 213 -1.81 -6.12 -5.85
C THR A 213 -1.80 -6.29 -7.36
N GLY A 214 -2.98 -6.36 -7.95
CA GLY A 214 -3.18 -6.34 -9.39
C GLY A 214 -3.72 -5.01 -9.91
N LEU A 215 -4.22 -5.03 -11.15
CA LEU A 215 -4.73 -3.87 -11.88
C LEU A 215 -5.84 -3.07 -11.17
N GLY A 216 -6.52 -3.66 -10.19
CA GLY A 216 -7.61 -3.01 -9.46
C GLY A 216 -7.26 -1.68 -8.79
N MET A 217 -5.97 -1.45 -8.48
CA MET A 217 -5.52 -0.20 -7.87
C MET A 217 -5.16 0.91 -8.87
N ALA A 218 -4.86 0.59 -10.13
CA ALA A 218 -4.47 1.62 -11.11
C ALA A 218 -5.60 2.64 -11.38
N PRO A 219 -6.88 2.22 -11.55
CA PRO A 219 -7.97 3.17 -11.75
C PRO A 219 -8.22 4.10 -10.56
N TYR A 220 -7.87 3.69 -9.34
CA TYR A 220 -7.97 4.59 -8.17
C TYR A 220 -7.09 5.83 -8.39
N LEU A 221 -5.84 5.64 -8.81
CA LEU A 221 -4.91 6.74 -9.01
C LEU A 221 -5.38 7.70 -10.12
N ILE A 222 -6.01 7.16 -11.17
CA ILE A 222 -6.52 7.95 -12.28
C ILE A 222 -7.81 8.70 -11.88
N ASN A 223 -8.69 8.06 -11.10
CA ASN A 223 -10.00 8.62 -10.73
C ASN A 223 -9.98 9.54 -9.51
N HIS A 224 -8.90 9.52 -8.70
CA HIS A 224 -8.70 10.41 -7.55
C HIS A 224 -7.46 11.28 -7.73
N PRO A 225 -7.40 12.12 -8.79
CA PRO A 225 -6.18 12.79 -9.19
C PRO A 225 -5.77 13.90 -8.21
N CYS A 226 -6.70 14.54 -7.49
CA CYS A 226 -6.34 15.58 -6.53
C CYS A 226 -5.61 15.00 -5.31
N ILE A 227 -6.06 13.85 -4.81
CA ILE A 227 -5.43 13.09 -3.72
C ILE A 227 -4.06 12.58 -4.17
N VAL A 228 -3.93 12.07 -5.39
CA VAL A 228 -2.63 11.62 -5.92
C VAL A 228 -1.65 12.78 -6.04
N ASP A 229 -2.08 13.91 -6.61
CA ASP A 229 -1.28 15.14 -6.60
C ASP A 229 -0.88 15.50 -5.17
N GLN A 230 -1.82 15.52 -4.23
CA GLN A 230 -1.55 15.86 -2.84
C GLN A 230 -0.50 14.92 -2.20
N TRP A 231 -0.55 13.61 -2.47
CA TRP A 231 0.46 12.66 -2.00
C TRP A 231 1.84 13.00 -2.53
N MET A 232 1.93 13.29 -3.83
CA MET A 232 3.21 13.61 -4.48
C MET A 232 3.72 14.97 -4.00
N THR A 233 2.87 15.99 -3.93
CA THR A 233 3.23 17.32 -3.42
C THR A 233 3.72 17.27 -1.98
N SER A 234 3.03 16.54 -1.09
CA SER A 234 3.46 16.39 0.30
C SER A 234 4.82 15.69 0.40
N ARG A 235 5.05 14.64 -0.41
CA ARG A 235 6.35 13.96 -0.50
C ARG A 235 7.45 14.90 -0.99
N GLU A 236 7.25 15.60 -2.09
CA GLU A 236 8.26 16.49 -2.67
C GLU A 236 8.58 17.68 -1.76
N ARG A 237 7.59 18.21 -1.02
CA ARG A 237 7.83 19.26 -0.01
C ARG A 237 8.66 18.74 1.16
N ALA A 238 8.35 17.53 1.65
CA ALA A 238 9.15 16.90 2.71
C ALA A 238 10.61 16.68 2.26
N ILE A 239 10.80 16.17 1.04
CA ILE A 239 12.13 16.02 0.44
C ILE A 239 12.82 17.37 0.32
N ALA A 240 12.17 18.39 -0.25
CA ALA A 240 12.75 19.72 -0.40
C ALA A 240 13.23 20.32 0.93
N ASN A 241 12.45 20.15 2.01
CA ASN A 241 12.84 20.58 3.35
C ASN A 241 14.12 19.87 3.83
N VAL A 242 14.20 18.55 3.64
CA VAL A 242 15.39 17.76 3.98
C VAL A 242 16.58 18.17 3.11
N LEU A 243 16.38 18.38 1.81
CA LEU A 243 17.45 18.72 0.87
C LEU A 243 18.08 20.09 1.15
N ALA A 244 17.34 21.01 1.76
CA ALA A 244 17.84 22.30 2.21
C ALA A 244 18.76 22.20 3.45
N MET A 245 18.74 21.09 4.18
CA MET A 245 19.52 20.94 5.40
C MET A 245 21.02 20.76 5.11
N PRO A 246 21.91 21.25 6.00
CA PRO A 246 23.34 21.02 5.88
C PRO A 246 23.70 19.53 5.92
N CYS A 247 24.72 19.13 5.15
CA CYS A 247 25.26 17.77 5.21
C CYS A 247 26.55 17.64 6.04
N GLU A 248 27.12 18.74 6.55
CA GLU A 248 28.38 18.76 7.34
C GLU A 248 28.21 18.33 8.82
N SER A 249 27.07 17.75 9.19
CA SER A 249 26.84 17.33 10.58
C SER A 249 27.47 15.96 10.85
N THR A 250 28.53 15.92 11.67
CA THR A 250 29.15 14.68 12.15
C THR A 250 28.17 13.80 12.94
N GLU A 251 27.11 14.39 13.50
CA GLU A 251 26.06 13.66 14.23
C GLU A 251 25.19 12.80 13.31
N LEU A 252 25.07 13.16 12.03
CA LEU A 252 24.21 12.47 11.05
C LEU A 252 24.94 11.41 10.24
N GLU A 253 26.27 11.43 10.23
CA GLU A 253 27.09 10.47 9.48
C GLU A 253 26.82 9.02 9.91
N LEU A 254 26.89 8.75 11.22
CA LEU A 254 26.71 7.40 11.76
C LEU A 254 25.27 6.87 11.55
N PRO A 255 24.21 7.63 11.86
CA PRO A 255 22.83 7.25 11.53
C PRO A 255 22.64 6.97 10.04
N LEU A 256 23.15 7.83 9.15
CA LEU A 256 23.03 7.62 7.71
C LEU A 256 23.72 6.33 7.25
N LYS A 257 24.95 6.09 7.70
CA LYS A 257 25.67 4.84 7.42
C LYS A 257 24.92 3.61 7.93
N ALA A 258 24.34 3.69 9.12
CA ALA A 258 23.55 2.59 9.69
C ALA A 258 22.31 2.30 8.83
N LEU A 259 21.59 3.32 8.36
CA LEU A 259 20.44 3.18 7.48
C LEU A 259 20.82 2.62 6.10
N LEU A 260 21.89 3.13 5.49
CA LEU A 260 22.37 2.64 4.19
C LEU A 260 22.81 1.17 4.28
N LYS A 261 23.53 0.80 5.34
CA LYS A 261 23.91 -0.60 5.58
C LYS A 261 22.69 -1.49 5.81
N LYS A 262 21.68 -1.00 6.53
CA LYS A 262 20.40 -1.70 6.73
C LYS A 262 19.65 -1.89 5.41
N ALA A 263 19.61 -0.86 4.56
CA ALA A 263 19.00 -0.91 3.23
C ALA A 263 19.71 -1.90 2.31
N GLN A 264 21.05 -1.88 2.31
CA GLN A 264 21.87 -2.85 1.56
C GLN A 264 21.53 -4.28 1.99
N ARG A 265 21.56 -4.56 3.30
CA ARG A 265 21.20 -5.87 3.85
C ARG A 265 19.76 -6.26 3.53
N HIS A 266 18.84 -5.30 3.56
CA HIS A 266 17.44 -5.56 3.17
C HIS A 266 17.36 -6.04 1.72
N LEU A 267 18.03 -5.35 0.79
CA LEU A 267 18.08 -5.76 -0.62
C LEU A 267 18.75 -7.13 -0.83
N GLU A 268 19.84 -7.42 -0.12
CA GLU A 268 20.51 -8.73 -0.14
C GLU A 268 19.57 -9.87 0.32
N GLN A 269 18.57 -9.56 1.15
CA GLN A 269 17.56 -10.50 1.64
C GLN A 269 16.26 -10.49 0.80
N VAL A 270 16.15 -9.65 -0.23
CA VAL A 270 15.01 -9.68 -1.16
C VAL A 270 15.18 -10.84 -2.12
N ILE A 271 14.24 -11.79 -2.04
CA ILE A 271 14.12 -12.89 -2.99
C ILE A 271 12.99 -12.56 -3.96
N THR A 272 13.29 -12.59 -5.26
CA THR A 272 12.34 -12.39 -6.37
C THR A 272 12.63 -13.38 -7.49
N ILE A 273 11.59 -13.79 -8.23
CA ILE A 273 11.76 -14.61 -9.45
C ILE A 273 11.88 -13.74 -10.71
N ASN A 274 11.67 -12.43 -10.58
CA ASN A 274 11.73 -11.51 -11.70
C ASN A 274 13.19 -11.08 -11.92
N GLU A 275 13.80 -11.60 -12.98
CA GLU A 275 15.22 -11.36 -13.31
C GLU A 275 15.55 -9.87 -13.46
N HIS A 276 14.64 -9.09 -14.05
CA HIS A 276 14.86 -7.65 -14.21
C HIS A 276 14.91 -6.92 -12.85
N GLN A 277 13.96 -7.19 -11.96
CA GLN A 277 13.97 -6.62 -10.62
C GLN A 277 15.17 -7.11 -9.80
N ASP A 278 15.59 -8.37 -9.99
CA ASP A 278 16.78 -8.91 -9.34
C ASP A 278 18.05 -8.16 -9.78
N GLN A 279 18.20 -7.89 -11.09
CA GLN A 279 19.30 -7.07 -11.62
C GLN A 279 19.29 -5.65 -11.04
N LEU A 280 18.12 -5.01 -10.96
CA LEU A 280 17.98 -3.68 -10.34
C LEU A 280 18.40 -3.69 -8.86
N ASN A 281 18.02 -4.73 -8.11
CA ASN A 281 18.42 -4.88 -6.70
C ASN A 281 19.95 -5.03 -6.57
N HIS A 282 20.58 -5.87 -7.42
CA HIS A 282 22.03 -6.06 -7.42
C HIS A 282 22.78 -4.78 -7.78
N GLN A 283 22.32 -4.03 -8.79
CA GLN A 283 22.91 -2.75 -9.15
C GLN A 283 22.79 -1.74 -7.99
N ALA A 284 21.63 -1.67 -7.34
CA ALA A 284 21.43 -0.79 -6.19
C ALA A 284 22.36 -1.15 -5.03
N ILE A 285 22.57 -2.44 -4.74
CA ILE A 285 23.54 -2.89 -3.73
C ILE A 285 24.95 -2.39 -4.06
N ALA A 286 25.40 -2.54 -5.31
CA ALA A 286 26.72 -2.08 -5.74
C ALA A 286 26.88 -0.55 -5.61
N ASP A 287 25.86 0.21 -6.03
CA ASP A 287 25.85 1.67 -5.92
C ASP A 287 25.88 2.13 -4.46
N LEU A 288 25.12 1.49 -3.58
CA LEU A 288 25.09 1.78 -2.15
C LEU A 288 26.44 1.46 -1.48
N GLN A 289 27.12 0.39 -1.89
CA GLN A 289 28.47 0.07 -1.42
C GLN A 289 29.48 1.15 -1.84
N ALA A 290 29.44 1.57 -3.11
CA ALA A 290 30.30 2.63 -3.62
C ALA A 290 30.03 3.98 -2.93
N LEU A 291 28.76 4.31 -2.69
CA LEU A 291 28.36 5.50 -1.94
C LEU A 291 28.91 5.47 -0.51
N GLN A 292 28.73 4.35 0.21
CA GLN A 292 29.19 4.22 1.60
C GLN A 292 30.70 4.40 1.76
N ILE A 293 31.51 3.96 0.79
CA ILE A 293 32.97 4.15 0.80
C ILE A 293 33.34 5.63 0.71
N ASN A 294 32.64 6.40 -0.12
CA ASN A 294 32.97 7.80 -0.40
C ASN A 294 32.11 8.81 0.37
N LEU A 295 31.16 8.35 1.19
CA LEU A 295 30.13 9.19 1.81
C LEU A 295 30.71 10.36 2.59
N ASN A 296 31.76 10.13 3.38
CA ASN A 296 32.37 11.18 4.21
C ASN A 296 33.02 12.27 3.36
N ALA A 297 33.70 11.88 2.28
CA ALA A 297 34.30 12.84 1.35
C ALA A 297 33.21 13.66 0.66
N LEU A 298 32.15 13.00 0.17
CA LEU A 298 31.00 13.67 -0.45
C LEU A 298 30.31 14.64 0.52
N MET A 299 30.08 14.23 1.77
CA MET A 299 29.48 15.10 2.78
C MET A 299 30.34 16.33 3.10
N ALA A 300 31.67 16.20 3.06
CA ALA A 300 32.60 17.30 3.30
C ALA A 300 32.75 18.26 2.09
N GLU A 301 32.55 17.76 0.87
CA GLU A 301 32.65 18.57 -0.37
C GLU A 301 31.37 19.37 -0.66
N HIS A 302 30.29 19.10 0.06
CA HIS A 302 28.97 19.67 -0.17
C HIS A 302 28.46 20.41 1.06
N SER A 303 27.71 21.49 0.85
CA SER A 303 27.18 22.31 1.95
C SER A 303 25.78 21.88 2.39
N ASN A 304 25.04 21.17 1.54
CA ASN A 304 23.70 20.65 1.82
C ASN A 304 23.40 19.38 1.02
N TRP A 305 22.37 18.66 1.44
CA TRP A 305 21.94 17.41 0.80
C TRP A 305 21.52 17.60 -0.67
N ALA A 306 20.93 18.75 -1.04
CA ALA A 306 20.59 19.04 -2.43
C ALA A 306 21.83 19.00 -3.36
N SER A 307 22.96 19.55 -2.89
CA SER A 307 24.21 19.55 -3.66
C SER A 307 24.86 18.17 -3.74
N LEU A 308 24.74 17.36 -2.69
CA LEU A 308 25.21 15.98 -2.65
C LEU A 308 24.39 15.06 -3.57
N ILE A 309 23.06 15.10 -3.50
CA ILE A 309 22.19 14.26 -4.35
C ILE A 309 22.40 14.53 -5.84
N LYS A 310 22.76 15.76 -6.23
CA LYS A 310 23.11 16.04 -7.63
C LYS A 310 24.30 15.22 -8.15
N GLN A 311 25.17 14.73 -7.27
CA GLN A 311 26.28 13.84 -7.65
C GLN A 311 25.87 12.38 -7.78
N THR A 312 24.67 12.00 -7.31
CA THR A 312 24.20 10.61 -7.30
C THR A 312 23.39 10.26 -8.54
N THR A 313 23.29 11.14 -9.54
CA THR A 313 22.52 10.90 -10.77
C THR A 313 23.08 9.77 -11.64
N THR A 314 24.33 9.35 -11.38
CA THR A 314 24.98 8.20 -12.04
C THR A 314 24.62 6.86 -11.40
N MET A 315 24.06 6.86 -10.18
CA MET A 315 23.56 5.66 -9.52
C MET A 315 22.24 5.21 -10.15
N SER A 316 21.88 3.95 -9.97
CA SER A 316 20.54 3.43 -10.26
C SER A 316 19.44 4.22 -9.53
N LEU A 317 18.24 4.24 -10.11
CA LEU A 317 17.08 4.92 -9.51
C LEU A 317 16.73 4.31 -8.14
N GLU A 318 16.86 3.00 -7.99
CA GLU A 318 16.66 2.29 -6.73
C GLU A 318 17.59 2.80 -5.63
N ALA A 319 18.88 2.96 -5.93
CA ALA A 319 19.84 3.45 -4.95
C ALA A 319 19.65 4.95 -4.63
N GLN A 320 19.26 5.76 -5.61
CA GLN A 320 18.89 7.17 -5.40
C GLN A 320 17.68 7.29 -4.46
N GLU A 321 16.63 6.50 -4.70
CA GLU A 321 15.41 6.48 -3.87
C GLU A 321 15.68 5.94 -2.45
N ILE A 322 16.57 4.97 -2.30
CA ILE A 322 17.02 4.50 -0.97
C ILE A 322 17.76 5.61 -0.24
N LEU A 323 18.69 6.31 -0.88
CA LEU A 323 19.39 7.43 -0.26
C LEU A 323 18.40 8.53 0.18
N THR A 324 17.48 8.95 -0.71
CA THR A 324 16.45 9.92 -0.36
C THR A 324 15.61 9.45 0.82
N SER A 325 15.20 8.18 0.84
CA SER A 325 14.45 7.60 1.96
C SER A 325 15.26 7.64 3.26
N CYS A 326 16.53 7.24 3.23
CA CYS A 326 17.43 7.33 4.39
C CYS A 326 17.55 8.76 4.91
N LEU A 327 17.65 9.76 4.03
CA LEU A 327 17.73 11.16 4.43
C LEU A 327 16.44 11.64 5.08
N ILE A 328 15.27 11.24 4.57
CA ILE A 328 13.98 11.52 5.18
C ILE A 328 13.93 11.00 6.63
N GLU A 329 14.43 9.77 6.88
CA GLU A 329 14.47 9.19 8.24
C GLU A 329 15.29 10.00 9.25
N LEU A 330 16.27 10.79 8.78
CA LEU A 330 17.13 11.58 9.67
C LEU A 330 16.43 12.82 10.22
N TYR A 331 15.32 13.26 9.60
CA TYR A 331 14.65 14.52 9.94
C TYR A 331 13.15 14.33 10.22
N PRO A 332 12.74 13.48 11.17
CA PRO A 332 11.32 13.28 11.48
C PRO A 332 10.62 14.59 11.87
N SER A 333 11.33 15.50 12.56
CA SER A 333 10.80 16.82 12.93
C SER A 333 10.47 17.74 11.75
N LEU A 334 11.04 17.50 10.56
CA LEU A 334 10.74 18.25 9.33
C LEU A 334 9.73 17.53 8.43
N VAL A 335 9.58 16.22 8.59
CA VAL A 335 8.85 15.36 7.65
C VAL A 335 7.48 14.96 8.20
N ASP A 336 7.39 14.62 9.48
CA ASP A 336 6.20 13.96 10.02
C ASP A 336 4.96 14.85 9.98
N GLU A 337 5.09 16.18 9.95
CA GLU A 337 3.96 17.09 9.80
C GLU A 337 3.19 16.91 8.48
N PHE A 338 3.85 16.40 7.43
CA PHE A 338 3.23 16.19 6.12
C PHE A 338 2.27 15.00 6.11
N GLU A 339 2.35 14.09 7.09
CA GLU A 339 1.45 12.92 7.15
C GLU A 339 -0.03 13.34 7.25
N ASN A 340 -0.29 14.48 7.89
CA ASN A 340 -1.63 15.03 8.09
C ASN A 340 -2.13 15.83 6.88
N GLN A 341 -1.31 15.99 5.84
CA GLN A 341 -1.59 16.75 4.64
C GLN A 341 -1.82 15.84 3.42
N MET A 342 -2.03 14.53 3.62
CA MET A 342 -2.13 13.55 2.53
C MET A 342 -3.53 13.43 1.91
N ASN A 343 -4.54 14.15 2.41
CA ASN A 343 -5.87 14.21 1.83
C ASN A 343 -6.21 15.61 1.34
N THR A 344 -7.13 15.70 0.39
CA THR A 344 -7.59 16.97 -0.19
C THR A 344 -8.99 16.81 -0.76
N ASP A 345 -9.62 17.93 -1.15
CA ASP A 345 -10.88 17.92 -1.88
C ASP A 345 -10.68 17.39 -3.32
N GLU A 346 -11.50 16.41 -3.70
CA GLU A 346 -11.51 15.77 -5.03
C GLU A 346 -12.42 16.49 -6.03
N SER A 347 -13.02 17.62 -5.67
CA SER A 347 -13.91 18.37 -6.53
C SER A 347 -13.18 18.96 -7.75
N LEU A 348 -13.39 18.36 -8.92
CA LEU A 348 -12.92 18.90 -10.19
C LEU A 348 -13.86 20.03 -10.64
N SER A 349 -13.34 21.24 -10.85
CA SER A 349 -14.17 22.38 -11.24
C SER A 349 -13.45 23.32 -12.21
N ILE A 350 -14.22 24.20 -12.83
CA ILE A 350 -13.71 25.29 -13.65
C ILE A 350 -14.48 26.56 -13.29
N PRO A 351 -13.80 27.66 -12.95
CA PRO A 351 -14.46 28.92 -12.64
C PRO A 351 -15.18 29.48 -13.88
N GLY A 352 -16.23 30.26 -13.65
CA GLY A 352 -16.89 31.00 -14.72
C GLY A 352 -16.00 32.06 -15.35
N GLY A 353 -16.36 32.53 -16.55
CA GLY A 353 -15.66 33.62 -17.24
C GLY A 353 -14.37 33.21 -17.96
N LYS A 354 -14.12 31.90 -18.13
CA LYS A 354 -12.98 31.41 -18.92
C LYS A 354 -13.29 31.37 -20.41
N SER A 355 -12.24 31.60 -21.20
CA SER A 355 -12.23 31.51 -22.66
C SER A 355 -11.61 30.19 -23.11
N VAL A 356 -11.74 29.90 -24.41
CA VAL A 356 -11.00 28.81 -25.07
C VAL A 356 -9.48 29.00 -24.92
N GLN A 357 -8.98 30.23 -25.07
CA GLN A 357 -7.56 30.55 -24.94
C GLN A 357 -6.99 30.19 -23.57
N ASP A 358 -7.75 30.44 -22.49
CA ASP A 358 -7.30 30.13 -21.13
C ASP A 358 -7.03 28.62 -20.96
N VAL A 359 -7.87 27.78 -21.55
CA VAL A 359 -7.73 26.32 -21.48
C VAL A 359 -6.59 25.84 -22.38
N LEU A 360 -6.45 26.41 -23.58
CA LEU A 360 -5.34 26.10 -24.49
C LEU A 360 -3.97 26.37 -23.82
N GLN A 361 -3.84 27.48 -23.10
CA GLN A 361 -2.59 27.81 -22.39
C GLN A 361 -2.23 26.77 -21.32
N ILE A 362 -3.21 26.26 -20.57
CA ILE A 362 -2.99 25.19 -19.60
C ILE A 362 -2.58 23.89 -20.31
N LEU A 363 -3.28 23.54 -21.38
CA LEU A 363 -3.00 22.34 -22.16
C LEU A 363 -1.58 22.35 -22.73
N GLU A 364 -1.16 23.46 -23.32
CA GLU A 364 0.17 23.60 -23.93
C GLU A 364 1.30 23.61 -22.90
N SER A 365 1.05 24.09 -21.69
CA SER A 365 2.05 24.13 -20.62
C SER A 365 2.14 22.85 -19.79
N LYS A 366 1.03 22.13 -19.58
CA LYS A 366 0.95 21.01 -18.63
C LYS A 366 0.65 19.65 -19.25
N TYR A 367 0.11 19.61 -20.47
CA TYR A 367 -0.38 18.38 -21.09
C TYR A 367 0.32 18.02 -22.40
N ARG A 368 1.55 18.52 -22.64
CA ARG A 368 2.27 18.18 -23.86
C ARG A 368 2.44 16.69 -24.09
N TRP A 369 2.76 15.94 -23.04
CA TRP A 369 2.87 14.48 -23.06
C TRP A 369 1.65 13.77 -23.68
N SER A 370 0.46 14.35 -23.52
CA SER A 370 -0.80 13.81 -24.04
C SER A 370 -1.08 14.30 -25.44
N ILE A 371 -0.84 15.58 -25.70
CA ILE A 371 -1.22 16.20 -26.95
C ILE A 371 -0.20 15.84 -28.07
N ASP A 372 1.08 15.61 -27.73
CA ASP A 372 2.11 15.21 -28.69
C ASP A 372 1.99 13.74 -29.11
N ALA A 373 1.21 12.94 -28.37
CA ALA A 373 0.97 11.55 -28.71
C ALA A 373 -0.02 11.42 -29.88
N ASP A 374 0.35 10.61 -30.88
CA ASP A 374 -0.51 10.31 -32.02
C ASP A 374 -1.42 9.11 -31.72
N TYR A 375 -2.67 9.39 -31.36
CA TYR A 375 -3.70 8.37 -31.10
C TYR A 375 -4.35 7.81 -32.38
N THR A 376 -3.80 8.03 -33.57
CA THR A 376 -4.19 7.27 -34.77
C THR A 376 -3.36 6.00 -34.93
N LEU A 377 -2.19 5.96 -34.28
CA LEU A 377 -1.28 4.83 -34.30
C LEU A 377 -1.78 3.67 -33.41
N PRO A 378 -1.74 2.41 -33.87
CA PRO A 378 -2.17 1.25 -33.08
C PRO A 378 -1.43 1.12 -31.75
N GLU A 379 -0.11 1.36 -31.72
CA GLU A 379 0.73 1.23 -30.53
C GLU A 379 0.33 2.21 -29.42
N ASN A 380 -0.27 3.37 -29.76
CA ASN A 380 -0.76 4.36 -28.80
C ASN A 380 -2.21 4.11 -28.35
N ASN A 381 -2.90 3.14 -28.96
CA ASN A 381 -4.25 2.70 -28.61
C ASN A 381 -4.36 1.17 -28.47
N TYR A 382 -3.26 0.54 -28.07
CA TYR A 382 -3.15 -0.91 -28.03
C TYR A 382 -4.05 -1.53 -26.96
N TRP A 383 -4.06 -0.96 -25.76
CA TRP A 383 -4.88 -1.45 -24.66
C TRP A 383 -6.26 -0.78 -24.60
N PHE A 384 -7.23 -1.49 -24.03
CA PHE A 384 -8.45 -0.91 -23.47
C PHE A 384 -8.71 -1.44 -22.06
N TRP A 385 -9.16 -0.57 -21.17
CA TRP A 385 -9.48 -0.91 -19.78
C TRP A 385 -10.95 -1.26 -19.65
N TYR A 386 -11.30 -2.36 -18.99
CA TYR A 386 -12.71 -2.73 -18.76
C TYR A 386 -12.90 -3.30 -17.35
N ARG A 387 -14.16 -3.47 -16.91
CA ARG A 387 -14.47 -4.22 -15.68
C ARG A 387 -14.91 -5.63 -16.02
N SER A 388 -14.33 -6.63 -15.35
CA SER A 388 -14.80 -8.01 -15.50
C SER A 388 -16.21 -8.17 -14.92
N GLN A 389 -17.03 -9.00 -15.58
CA GLN A 389 -18.38 -9.28 -15.10
C GLN A 389 -18.38 -10.07 -13.79
N ASP A 390 -17.42 -11.00 -13.62
CA ASP A 390 -17.45 -11.94 -12.49
C ASP A 390 -17.13 -11.30 -11.13
N LYS A 391 -16.24 -10.31 -11.09
CA LYS A 391 -15.68 -9.72 -9.86
C LYS A 391 -15.62 -8.19 -9.86
N GLU A 392 -16.19 -7.55 -10.89
CA GLU A 392 -16.16 -6.10 -11.10
C GLU A 392 -14.75 -5.48 -11.05
N GLU A 393 -13.72 -6.27 -11.38
CA GLU A 393 -12.34 -5.82 -11.28
C GLU A 393 -11.86 -5.22 -12.60
N PRO A 394 -11.04 -4.15 -12.53
CA PRO A 394 -10.34 -3.62 -13.69
C PRO A 394 -9.46 -4.67 -14.38
N ARG A 395 -9.60 -4.76 -15.70
CA ARG A 395 -8.84 -5.62 -16.60
C ARG A 395 -8.34 -4.82 -17.80
N LEU A 396 -7.38 -5.42 -18.50
CA LEU A 396 -6.82 -4.93 -19.74
C LEU A 396 -7.11 -5.95 -20.84
N GLY A 397 -7.62 -5.46 -21.97
CA GLY A 397 -7.78 -6.23 -23.20
C GLY A 397 -6.98 -5.60 -24.34
N ILE A 398 -6.53 -6.43 -25.27
CA ILE A 398 -5.84 -6.00 -26.50
C ILE A 398 -6.88 -5.57 -27.55
N ARG A 399 -6.76 -4.33 -28.02
CA ARG A 399 -7.65 -3.75 -29.03
C ARG A 399 -7.56 -4.52 -30.35
N GLY A 400 -8.71 -4.84 -30.94
CA GLY A 400 -8.82 -5.61 -32.18
C GLY A 400 -8.67 -7.12 -32.03
N GLU A 401 -8.21 -7.60 -30.87
CA GLU A 401 -8.04 -9.03 -30.59
C GLU A 401 -9.05 -9.56 -29.57
N GLU A 402 -9.29 -8.79 -28.50
CA GLU A 402 -10.21 -9.17 -27.43
C GLU A 402 -11.56 -8.45 -27.55
N ILE A 403 -12.64 -9.16 -27.22
CA ILE A 403 -13.99 -8.57 -27.15
C ILE A 403 -14.12 -7.61 -25.95
N GLY A 404 -15.02 -6.63 -26.05
CA GLY A 404 -15.36 -5.75 -24.92
C GLY A 404 -14.83 -4.33 -25.02
N GLU A 405 -14.24 -3.93 -26.16
CA GLU A 405 -13.84 -2.54 -26.42
C GLU A 405 -14.98 -1.54 -26.24
N GLU A 406 -16.22 -1.95 -26.54
CA GLU A 406 -17.42 -1.13 -26.35
C GLU A 406 -17.73 -0.85 -24.87
N ARG A 407 -17.06 -1.56 -23.95
CA ARG A 407 -17.16 -1.40 -22.49
C ARG A 407 -15.93 -0.72 -21.89
N GLU A 408 -15.12 -0.06 -22.72
CA GLU A 408 -13.93 0.66 -22.28
C GLU A 408 -14.27 1.69 -21.19
N LEU A 409 -13.53 1.63 -20.08
CA LEU A 409 -13.57 2.60 -19.01
C LEU A 409 -12.89 3.90 -19.45
N PRO A 410 -13.38 5.08 -19.02
CA PRO A 410 -12.84 6.38 -19.41
C PRO A 410 -11.55 6.72 -18.63
N LEU A 411 -10.59 5.80 -18.60
CA LEU A 411 -9.27 5.96 -17.96
C LEU A 411 -8.23 6.56 -18.92
N ASP A 412 -8.59 6.73 -20.18
CA ASP A 412 -7.78 7.26 -21.28
C ASP A 412 -7.61 8.78 -21.23
N ILE A 413 -7.22 9.33 -20.07
CA ILE A 413 -7.10 10.78 -19.84
C ILE A 413 -6.26 11.45 -20.93
N GLY A 414 -5.12 10.87 -21.29
CA GLY A 414 -4.28 11.40 -22.35
C GLY A 414 -5.00 11.50 -23.71
N ARG A 415 -5.83 10.53 -24.08
CA ARG A 415 -6.59 10.55 -25.33
C ARG A 415 -7.75 11.55 -25.26
N GLN A 416 -8.43 11.64 -24.12
CA GLN A 416 -9.50 12.61 -23.88
C GLN A 416 -8.97 14.05 -23.95
N VAL A 417 -7.79 14.31 -23.36
CA VAL A 417 -7.11 15.61 -23.41
C VAL A 417 -6.68 15.97 -24.83
N ASN A 418 -6.09 15.02 -25.58
CA ASN A 418 -5.72 15.23 -26.98
C ASN A 418 -6.95 15.63 -27.84
N ARG A 419 -8.07 14.91 -27.68
CA ARG A 419 -9.33 15.24 -28.36
C ARG A 419 -9.90 16.60 -27.97
N LEU A 420 -9.81 16.97 -26.69
CA LEU A 420 -10.20 18.30 -26.22
C LEU A 420 -9.35 19.39 -26.88
N TYR A 421 -8.02 19.21 -26.90
CA TYR A 421 -7.10 20.17 -27.48
C TYR A 421 -7.43 20.45 -28.96
N HIS A 422 -7.58 19.41 -29.77
CA HIS A 422 -7.91 19.57 -31.18
C HIS A 422 -9.30 20.18 -31.41
N ALA A 423 -10.29 19.88 -30.58
CA ALA A 423 -11.60 20.53 -30.66
C ALA A 423 -11.49 22.04 -30.36
N LEU A 424 -10.77 22.42 -29.31
CA LEU A 424 -10.56 23.82 -28.94
C LEU A 424 -9.80 24.60 -30.02
N GLN A 425 -8.85 23.97 -30.72
CA GLN A 425 -8.13 24.60 -31.83
C GLN A 425 -9.01 25.00 -33.02
N THR A 426 -10.22 24.43 -33.15
CA THR A 426 -11.18 24.82 -34.19
C THR A 426 -12.04 26.02 -33.82
N CYS A 427 -11.95 26.50 -32.57
CA CYS A 427 -12.74 27.63 -32.06
C CYS A 427 -11.91 28.93 -32.06
N GLN A 428 -12.60 30.08 -32.07
CA GLN A 428 -11.91 31.37 -31.87
C GLN A 428 -11.39 31.45 -30.42
N PRO A 429 -10.16 31.93 -30.18
CA PRO A 429 -9.57 32.00 -28.83
C PRO A 429 -10.44 32.71 -27.77
N GLU A 430 -11.16 33.76 -28.19
CA GLU A 430 -12.01 34.59 -27.34
C GLU A 430 -13.39 33.97 -27.05
N THR A 431 -13.73 32.86 -27.70
CA THR A 431 -14.99 32.15 -27.48
C THR A 431 -15.12 31.81 -26.00
N SER A 432 -16.29 32.07 -25.43
CA SER A 432 -16.54 31.67 -24.05
C SER A 432 -16.46 30.16 -23.93
N LEU A 433 -15.73 29.67 -22.92
CA LEU A 433 -15.67 28.25 -22.67
C LEU A 433 -17.03 27.66 -22.32
N ALA A 434 -17.93 28.46 -21.72
CA ALA A 434 -19.29 28.04 -21.45
C ALA A 434 -20.06 27.79 -22.76
N GLU A 435 -19.87 28.64 -23.77
CA GLU A 435 -20.44 28.46 -25.10
C GLU A 435 -19.91 27.19 -25.76
N PHE A 436 -18.58 27.00 -25.75
CA PHE A 436 -17.96 25.76 -26.25
C PHE A 436 -18.53 24.51 -25.58
N LEU A 437 -18.65 24.49 -24.25
CA LEU A 437 -19.14 23.33 -23.51
C LEU A 437 -20.65 23.10 -23.66
N LEU A 438 -21.44 24.12 -24.00
CA LEU A 438 -22.85 23.96 -24.36
C LEU A 438 -22.99 23.28 -25.73
N GLN A 439 -22.11 23.63 -26.68
CA GLN A 439 -22.09 23.02 -28.02
C GLN A 439 -21.45 21.62 -28.01
N HIS A 440 -20.47 21.39 -27.13
CA HIS A 440 -19.72 20.14 -27.02
C HIS A 440 -19.72 19.57 -25.59
N PRO A 441 -20.89 19.13 -25.08
CA PRO A 441 -21.04 18.69 -23.70
C PRO A 441 -20.16 17.48 -23.32
N GLN A 442 -19.74 16.67 -24.30
CA GLN A 442 -18.82 15.54 -24.09
C GLN A 442 -17.47 15.95 -23.48
N TYR A 443 -17.03 17.20 -23.68
CA TYR A 443 -15.76 17.69 -23.15
C TYR A 443 -15.85 18.23 -21.72
N ARG A 444 -17.05 18.36 -21.14
CA ARG A 444 -17.24 19.01 -19.84
C ARG A 444 -16.43 18.38 -18.71
N ALA A 445 -16.38 17.05 -18.65
CA ALA A 445 -15.66 16.34 -17.58
C ALA A 445 -14.14 16.55 -17.71
N ILE A 446 -13.59 16.35 -18.91
CA ILE A 446 -12.15 16.47 -19.14
C ILE A 446 -11.67 17.93 -19.02
N THR A 447 -12.46 18.91 -19.45
CA THR A 447 -12.14 20.33 -19.25
C THR A 447 -12.06 20.71 -17.78
N ARG A 448 -12.98 20.21 -16.92
CA ARG A 448 -12.92 20.43 -15.46
C ARG A 448 -11.66 19.80 -14.85
N ARG A 449 -11.30 18.58 -15.29
CA ARG A 449 -10.07 17.90 -14.85
C ARG A 449 -8.83 18.71 -15.24
N VAL A 450 -8.66 19.01 -16.52
CA VAL A 450 -7.52 19.77 -17.06
C VAL A 450 -7.36 21.10 -16.35
N TRP A 451 -8.46 21.82 -16.15
CA TRP A 451 -8.41 23.10 -15.44
C TRP A 451 -7.96 22.92 -13.99
N THR A 452 -8.58 21.99 -13.26
CA THR A 452 -8.25 21.77 -11.84
C THR A 452 -6.79 21.33 -11.71
N LEU A 453 -6.40 20.25 -12.40
CA LEU A 453 -5.10 19.59 -12.25
C LEU A 453 -3.97 20.40 -12.88
N GLY A 454 -4.24 21.14 -13.95
CA GLY A 454 -3.26 22.06 -14.54
C GLY A 454 -2.88 23.23 -13.63
N ASN A 455 -3.69 23.52 -12.61
CA ASN A 455 -3.43 24.53 -11.58
C ASN A 455 -2.99 23.92 -10.23
N ARG A 456 -2.74 22.61 -10.17
CA ARG A 456 -2.12 21.96 -9.00
C ARG A 456 -0.60 21.82 -9.20
N GLU A 457 0.12 21.54 -8.12
CA GLU A 457 1.58 21.55 -8.08
C GLU A 457 2.19 20.43 -8.94
N MET A 458 1.71 19.19 -8.76
CA MET A 458 2.15 18.02 -9.52
C MET A 458 1.24 17.73 -10.71
N GLY A 459 -0.07 17.91 -10.53
CA GLY A 459 -1.07 17.77 -11.57
C GLY A 459 -1.39 16.32 -11.94
N ASP A 460 -1.61 16.07 -13.23
CA ASP A 460 -2.07 14.78 -13.75
C ASP A 460 -0.95 13.74 -13.90
N ILE A 461 -1.31 12.46 -13.80
CA ILE A 461 -0.40 11.35 -14.11
C ILE A 461 -0.06 11.41 -15.61
N GLN A 462 1.22 11.63 -15.93
CA GLN A 462 1.69 11.79 -17.31
C GLN A 462 2.00 10.45 -17.95
N MET A 463 0.96 9.67 -18.26
CA MET A 463 1.08 8.34 -18.83
C MET A 463 -0.05 8.08 -19.85
N ASN A 464 0.30 7.66 -21.06
CA ASN A 464 -0.67 7.04 -21.97
C ASN A 464 -0.92 5.60 -21.52
N VAL A 465 -1.97 5.39 -20.74
CA VAL A 465 -2.36 4.06 -20.21
C VAL A 465 -2.91 3.10 -21.27
N LEU A 466 -3.03 3.54 -22.52
CA LEU A 466 -3.44 2.72 -23.66
C LEU A 466 -2.26 2.24 -24.51
N ARG A 467 -1.04 2.77 -24.28
CA ARG A 467 0.13 2.47 -25.10
C ARG A 467 0.60 1.03 -24.92
N GLU A 468 1.08 0.37 -25.95
CA GLU A 468 1.46 -1.06 -25.92
C GLU A 468 2.43 -1.42 -24.78
N ASP A 469 3.47 -0.61 -24.60
CA ASP A 469 4.49 -0.73 -23.54
C ASP A 469 4.12 0.02 -22.25
N ALA A 470 2.86 0.42 -22.07
CA ALA A 470 2.39 0.95 -20.81
C ALA A 470 2.49 -0.13 -19.73
N LEU A 471 3.15 0.18 -18.61
CA LEU A 471 3.31 -0.71 -17.47
C LEU A 471 2.45 -0.23 -16.31
N PRO A 472 1.18 -0.71 -16.16
CA PRO A 472 0.33 -0.39 -15.01
C PRO A 472 1.02 -0.65 -13.67
N MET A 473 1.96 -1.60 -13.63
CA MET A 473 2.75 -1.90 -12.45
C MET A 473 3.47 -0.68 -11.86
N HIS A 474 3.88 0.32 -12.65
CA HIS A 474 4.47 1.55 -12.10
C HIS A 474 3.47 2.35 -11.25
N LEU A 475 2.22 2.42 -11.68
CA LEU A 475 1.13 3.03 -10.90
C LEU A 475 0.91 2.26 -9.59
N LEU A 476 0.90 0.91 -9.67
CA LEU A 476 0.76 0.07 -8.48
C LEU A 476 1.91 0.31 -7.48
N ARG A 477 3.16 0.30 -7.95
CA ARG A 477 4.36 0.52 -7.13
C ARG A 477 4.34 1.91 -6.46
N CYS A 478 3.98 2.96 -7.19
CA CYS A 478 3.85 4.31 -6.65
C CYS A 478 2.90 4.34 -5.45
N LYS A 479 1.68 3.81 -5.61
CA LYS A 479 0.68 3.77 -4.52
C LYS A 479 1.16 2.96 -3.32
N LEU A 480 1.72 1.78 -3.57
CA LEU A 480 2.20 0.88 -2.52
C LEU A 480 3.40 1.46 -1.76
N ALA A 481 4.28 2.20 -2.45
CA ALA A 481 5.36 2.95 -1.82
C ALA A 481 4.82 4.03 -0.87
N ILE A 482 3.77 4.76 -1.27
CA ILE A 482 3.08 5.73 -0.39
C ILE A 482 2.45 5.06 0.84
N PHE A 483 1.98 3.81 0.74
CA PHE A 483 1.54 3.06 1.92
C PHE A 483 2.69 2.67 2.85
N GLY A 484 3.92 2.64 2.33
CA GLY A 484 5.15 2.28 3.04
C GLY A 484 5.65 0.87 2.73
N ALA A 485 5.24 0.26 1.61
CA ALA A 485 5.80 -1.01 1.17
C ALA A 485 7.24 -0.83 0.68
N THR A 486 8.18 -1.64 1.17
CA THR A 486 9.60 -1.54 0.83
C THR A 486 10.12 -2.71 -0.01
N LYS A 487 9.44 -3.85 0.01
CA LYS A 487 9.79 -5.05 -0.76
C LYS A 487 8.76 -5.26 -1.88
N PHE A 488 9.21 -5.15 -3.13
CA PHE A 488 8.41 -5.39 -4.33
C PHE A 488 8.90 -6.65 -5.03
N ASP A 489 7.98 -7.58 -5.27
CA ASP A 489 8.24 -8.84 -5.96
C ASP A 489 7.28 -8.96 -7.15
N PRO A 490 7.67 -8.37 -8.31
CA PRO A 490 6.88 -8.44 -9.54
C PRO A 490 6.68 -9.88 -9.98
N ARG A 491 5.45 -10.22 -10.36
CA ARG A 491 5.12 -11.56 -10.88
C ARG A 491 4.69 -11.54 -12.34
N SER A 492 4.37 -10.35 -12.86
CA SER A 492 4.22 -10.00 -14.28
C SER A 492 4.12 -8.47 -14.38
N ASP A 493 3.95 -7.94 -15.59
CA ASP A 493 3.74 -6.50 -15.82
C ASP A 493 2.40 -5.95 -15.28
N ARG A 494 1.54 -6.84 -14.78
CA ARG A 494 0.16 -6.52 -14.37
C ARG A 494 -0.11 -6.68 -12.88
N TRP A 495 0.82 -7.29 -12.13
CA TRP A 495 0.66 -7.46 -10.69
C TRP A 495 1.98 -7.71 -9.96
N VAL A 496 2.01 -7.27 -8.70
CA VAL A 496 3.18 -7.29 -7.81
C VAL A 496 2.79 -7.81 -6.44
N ARG A 497 3.70 -8.56 -5.80
CA ARG A 497 3.57 -8.95 -4.39
C ARG A 497 4.33 -7.96 -3.51
N VAL A 498 3.73 -7.65 -2.37
CA VAL A 498 4.33 -6.85 -1.30
C VAL A 498 4.02 -7.46 0.06
N THR A 499 4.76 -7.05 1.08
CA THR A 499 4.50 -7.41 2.47
C THR A 499 4.25 -6.14 3.26
N PHE A 500 3.04 -5.99 3.83
CA PHE A 500 2.67 -4.89 4.69
C PHE A 500 3.10 -5.15 6.13
N PHE A 501 3.42 -4.07 6.86
CA PHE A 501 3.84 -4.11 8.28
C PHE A 501 5.01 -5.05 8.59
N GLN A 502 5.84 -5.36 7.59
CA GLN A 502 7.04 -6.14 7.79
C GLN A 502 8.05 -5.31 8.59
N GLY A 503 8.50 -5.81 9.74
CA GLY A 503 9.37 -5.07 10.67
C GLY A 503 8.61 -4.23 11.71
N ALA A 504 7.30 -3.99 11.53
CA ALA A 504 6.52 -3.16 12.45
C ALA A 504 6.50 -3.73 13.88
N PRO A 505 6.35 -2.88 14.91
CA PRO A 505 6.25 -3.32 16.30
C PRO A 505 5.08 -4.30 16.49
N LEU A 506 5.22 -5.18 17.49
CA LEU A 506 4.12 -5.99 18.02
C LEU A 506 3.13 -5.10 18.80
N LEU A 507 1.91 -5.58 19.05
CA LEU A 507 0.91 -4.79 19.78
C LEU A 507 1.41 -4.31 21.16
N ASP A 508 2.14 -5.17 21.87
CA ASP A 508 2.73 -4.86 23.19
C ASP A 508 3.99 -3.98 23.10
N GLU A 509 4.47 -3.69 21.89
CA GLU A 509 5.67 -2.89 21.60
C GLU A 509 5.34 -1.53 20.94
N ILE A 510 4.07 -1.25 20.58
CA ILE A 510 3.69 0.00 19.90
C ILE A 510 4.12 1.24 20.67
N GLN A 511 4.00 1.18 22.00
CA GLN A 511 4.34 2.29 22.91
C GLN A 511 5.84 2.39 23.22
N ASP A 512 6.64 1.44 22.73
CA ASP A 512 8.08 1.44 22.95
C ASP A 512 8.77 2.29 21.87
N PRO A 513 9.40 3.42 22.23
CA PRO A 513 10.03 4.32 21.26
C PRO A 513 11.20 3.66 20.52
N ARG A 514 11.72 2.51 20.99
CA ARG A 514 12.76 1.76 20.29
C ARG A 514 12.25 1.09 19.01
N PHE A 515 10.94 0.81 18.95
CA PHE A 515 10.32 0.03 17.86
C PHE A 515 9.26 0.80 17.09
N SER A 516 8.65 1.84 17.69
CA SER A 516 7.49 2.55 17.12
C SER A 516 7.70 3.06 15.70
N ASP A 517 8.93 3.47 15.34
CA ASP A 517 9.20 4.04 14.02
C ASP A 517 10.60 3.78 13.44
N THR A 518 11.28 2.71 13.86
CA THR A 518 12.65 2.38 13.43
C THR A 518 12.71 1.25 12.40
N TRP A 519 11.57 0.89 11.81
CA TRP A 519 11.37 -0.38 11.13
C TRP A 519 11.41 -0.33 9.59
N ILE A 520 11.84 0.79 8.98
CA ILE A 520 12.17 0.81 7.55
C ILE A 520 13.28 -0.20 7.23
N PHE A 521 13.26 -0.78 6.02
CA PHE A 521 14.21 -1.81 5.57
C PHE A 521 14.27 -3.01 6.52
N PRO A 522 13.18 -3.76 6.70
CA PRO A 522 13.14 -4.89 7.61
C PRO A 522 14.17 -5.96 7.23
N THR A 523 14.98 -6.37 8.19
CA THR A 523 15.99 -7.42 8.03
C THR A 523 15.69 -8.59 8.94
N MET A 524 16.04 -9.80 8.49
CA MET A 524 15.93 -11.00 9.33
C MET A 524 16.85 -10.88 10.55
N PRO A 525 16.37 -11.19 11.78
CA PRO A 525 17.23 -11.26 12.96
C PRO A 525 18.33 -12.31 12.80
N GLU A 526 19.44 -12.11 13.52
CA GLU A 526 20.57 -13.02 13.46
C GLU A 526 20.27 -14.36 14.15
N ARG A 527 20.91 -15.44 13.69
CA ARG A 527 20.72 -16.77 14.30
C ARG A 527 21.19 -16.78 15.75
N GLU A 528 22.26 -16.08 16.07
CA GLU A 528 22.79 -15.99 17.44
C GLU A 528 21.79 -15.31 18.38
N GLU A 529 21.10 -14.25 17.92
CA GLU A 529 20.07 -13.56 18.71
C GLU A 529 18.89 -14.49 19.02
N ILE A 530 18.45 -15.28 18.03
CA ILE A 530 17.36 -16.25 18.19
C ILE A 530 17.77 -17.37 19.17
N ALA A 531 19.00 -17.88 19.05
CA ALA A 531 19.50 -18.98 19.87
C ALA A 531 19.75 -18.56 21.34
N GLN A 532 20.05 -17.29 21.59
CA GLN A 532 20.26 -16.75 22.93
C GLN A 532 18.96 -16.36 23.66
N SER A 533 17.83 -16.31 22.95
CA SER A 533 16.53 -16.05 23.56
C SER A 533 16.06 -17.26 24.35
N ASP A 534 15.73 -17.05 25.63
CA ASP A 534 14.97 -18.05 26.39
C ASP A 534 13.64 -18.31 25.66
N ASN A 535 13.37 -19.57 25.34
CA ASN A 535 12.11 -19.99 24.74
C ASN A 535 10.96 -19.66 25.72
N GLN A 536 10.31 -18.52 25.50
CA GLN A 536 9.19 -18.09 26.31
C GLN A 536 8.01 -19.03 26.09
N LYS A 537 7.29 -19.36 27.17
CA LYS A 537 5.99 -20.04 27.02
C LYS A 537 5.03 -19.13 26.26
N ILE A 538 4.10 -19.73 25.53
CA ILE A 538 3.00 -19.01 24.92
C ILE A 538 2.16 -18.39 26.05
N THR A 539 2.29 -17.09 26.27
CA THR A 539 1.57 -16.32 27.29
C THR A 539 0.44 -15.52 26.64
N GLY A 540 -0.68 -15.42 27.34
CA GLY A 540 -1.91 -14.82 26.83
C GLY A 540 -3.03 -15.84 26.81
N GLY A 541 -3.85 -15.83 27.86
CA GLY A 541 -5.09 -16.60 27.86
C GLY A 541 -5.96 -16.17 26.68
N PHE A 542 -6.40 -17.13 25.88
CA PHE A 542 -7.50 -16.90 24.95
C PHE A 542 -8.75 -16.62 25.78
N ALA A 543 -9.46 -15.52 25.50
CA ALA A 543 -10.71 -15.21 26.20
C ALA A 543 -11.63 -16.44 26.13
N LEU A 544 -12.19 -16.84 27.27
CA LEU A 544 -13.08 -18.01 27.39
C LEU A 544 -14.35 -17.86 26.56
#